data_AF-A0A660ZYA9-F1
#
_entry.id   AF-A0A660ZYA9-F1
#
_cell.length_a   1.000
_cell.length_b   1.000
_cell.length_c   1.000
_cell.angle_alpha   90.00
_cell.angle_beta   90.00
_cell.angle_gamma   90.00
#
_symmetry.space_group_name_H-M   'P 1'
#
loop_
_entity.id
_entity.type
_entity.pdbx_description
1 polymer ?
#
loop_
_entity_poly.entity_id
_entity_poly.type
_entity_poly.pdbx_seq_one_letter_code
_entity_poly.pdbx_strand_id
1 'polypeptide(L)'
;MADKQPLSSAQFMDRLMRRIAVAVFLISVCLAATVVMEYVSDPLADSIHTGTLVLAMVAVILVLPMFLRTILFKIRNRSSKFQPDSFVADAYRQAAERSFGLTFIFLALLDLWANNEPAPFSASIAINATLSLSLAFFSLSFFYLIRPVAGEEDDDFDTEQDA
;
A
#
# COMPACT_ATOMS: atom_id res chain seq x y z
N MET A 1 37.40 4.01 6.84
CA MET A 1 36.52 2.90 6.42
C MET A 1 35.22 3.07 7.19
N ALA A 2 34.15 3.48 6.52
CA ALA A 2 32.87 3.74 7.19
C ALA A 2 32.28 2.41 7.67
N ASP A 3 32.09 2.31 8.97
CA ASP A 3 31.49 1.19 9.67
C ASP A 3 30.03 1.05 9.20
N LYS A 4 29.81 0.17 8.20
CA LYS A 4 28.45 -0.18 7.75
C LYS A 4 27.88 -1.13 8.79
N GLN A 5 27.31 -0.58 9.86
CA GLN A 5 26.52 -1.37 10.80
C GLN A 5 25.53 -2.21 10.00
N PRO A 6 25.46 -3.53 10.25
CA PRO A 6 24.52 -4.39 9.54
C PRO A 6 23.11 -3.88 9.79
N LEU A 7 22.39 -3.54 8.71
CA LEU A 7 20.98 -3.18 8.76
C LEU A 7 20.25 -4.18 9.66
N SER A 8 19.70 -3.70 10.78
CA SER A 8 18.88 -4.51 11.66
C SER A 8 17.72 -5.09 10.86
N SER A 9 17.34 -6.35 11.13
CA SER A 9 16.23 -7.05 10.46
C SER A 9 14.93 -6.22 10.44
N ALA A 10 14.70 -5.40 11.48
CA ALA A 10 13.58 -4.46 11.56
C ALA A 10 13.63 -3.38 10.44
N GLN A 11 14.77 -2.73 10.25
CA GLN A 11 14.94 -1.70 9.20
C GLN A 11 14.76 -2.28 7.78
N PHE A 12 15.14 -3.54 7.58
CA PHE A 12 14.88 -4.24 6.31
C PHE A 12 13.38 -4.48 6.10
N MET A 13 12.66 -4.93 7.14
CA MET A 13 11.22 -5.14 7.10
C MET A 13 10.47 -3.83 6.85
N ASP A 14 10.86 -2.74 7.50
CA ASP A 14 10.25 -1.42 7.33
C ASP A 14 10.38 -0.93 5.88
N ARG A 15 11.56 -1.10 5.28
CA ARG A 15 11.80 -0.77 3.86
C ARG A 15 10.99 -1.66 2.93
N LEU A 16 10.85 -2.94 3.24
CA LEU A 16 10.02 -3.87 2.47
C LEU A 16 8.55 -3.46 2.52
N MET A 17 8.01 -3.19 3.71
CA MET A 17 6.61 -2.78 3.89
C MET A 17 6.30 -1.45 3.19
N ARG A 18 7.21 -0.46 3.28
CA ARG A 18 7.07 0.80 2.52
C ARG A 18 7.03 0.56 1.01
N ARG A 19 7.89 -0.31 0.51
CA ARG A 19 7.93 -0.68 -0.91
C ARG A 19 6.67 -1.41 -1.36
N ILE A 20 6.17 -2.33 -0.53
CA ILE A 20 4.88 -3.01 -0.76
C ILE A 20 3.76 -1.98 -0.84
N ALA A 21 3.69 -1.02 0.10
CA ALA A 21 2.67 0.02 0.06
C ALA A 21 2.74 0.86 -1.23
N VAL A 22 3.93 1.28 -1.67
CA VAL A 22 4.09 1.95 -2.98
C VAL A 22 3.59 1.07 -4.12
N ALA A 23 3.98 -0.20 -4.16
CA ALA A 23 3.54 -1.10 -5.23
C ALA A 23 2.02 -1.33 -5.21
N VAL A 24 1.42 -1.45 -4.03
CA VAL A 24 -0.03 -1.55 -3.85
C VAL A 24 -0.74 -0.30 -4.37
N PHE A 25 -0.19 0.89 -4.11
CA PHE A 25 -0.69 2.14 -4.67
C PHE A 25 -0.61 2.16 -6.20
N LEU A 26 0.50 1.73 -6.78
CA LEU A 26 0.65 1.64 -8.24
C LEU A 26 -0.36 0.67 -8.86
N ILE A 27 -0.59 -0.48 -8.22
CA ILE A 27 -1.59 -1.46 -8.66
C ILE A 27 -3.01 -0.88 -8.58
N SER A 28 -3.32 -0.12 -7.52
CA SER A 28 -4.58 0.61 -7.42
C SER A 28 -4.80 1.55 -8.61
N VAL A 29 -3.77 2.32 -8.99
CA VAL A 29 -3.84 3.20 -10.16
C VAL A 29 -4.06 2.40 -11.45
N CYS A 30 -3.38 1.26 -11.63
CA CYS A 30 -3.63 0.39 -12.78
C CYS A 30 -5.09 -0.09 -12.85
N LEU A 31 -5.67 -0.49 -11.72
CA LEU A 31 -7.06 -0.96 -11.66
C LEU A 31 -8.06 0.17 -11.91
N ALA A 32 -7.79 1.38 -11.40
CA ALA A 32 -8.58 2.57 -11.73
C ALA A 32 -8.52 2.86 -13.24
N ALA A 33 -7.34 2.77 -13.84
CA ALA A 33 -7.15 2.99 -15.27
C ALA A 33 -7.91 1.94 -16.12
N THR A 34 -7.95 0.67 -15.69
CA THR A 34 -8.78 -0.37 -16.35
C THR A 34 -10.26 0.00 -16.35
N VAL A 35 -10.77 0.59 -15.26
CA VAL A 35 -12.15 1.08 -15.21
C VAL A 35 -12.37 2.23 -16.20
N VAL A 36 -11.44 3.19 -16.26
CA VAL A 36 -11.53 4.32 -17.20
C VAL A 36 -11.47 3.87 -18.66
N MET A 37 -10.72 2.81 -18.96
CA MET A 37 -10.62 2.24 -20.32
C MET A 37 -11.97 1.81 -20.88
N GLU A 38 -12.94 1.42 -20.05
CA GLU A 38 -14.28 1.03 -20.51
C GLU A 38 -15.15 2.23 -20.98
N TYR A 39 -14.71 3.47 -20.73
CA TYR A 39 -15.45 4.69 -21.05
C TYR A 39 -14.77 5.61 -22.08
N VAL A 40 -13.60 5.23 -22.59
CA VAL A 40 -12.83 6.03 -23.56
C VAL A 40 -12.80 5.35 -24.94
N SER A 41 -12.38 6.09 -25.96
CA SER A 41 -12.22 5.54 -27.31
C SER A 41 -11.01 4.60 -27.42
N ASP A 42 -11.10 3.62 -28.33
CA ASP A 42 -10.08 2.60 -28.60
C ASP A 42 -8.61 3.12 -28.63
N PRO A 43 -8.25 4.19 -29.38
CA PRO A 43 -6.86 4.66 -29.43
C PRO A 43 -6.35 5.19 -28.07
N LEU A 44 -7.26 5.72 -27.26
CA LEU A 44 -6.97 6.24 -25.93
C LEU A 44 -6.87 5.08 -24.93
N ALA A 45 -7.71 4.06 -25.07
CA ALA A 45 -7.65 2.82 -24.31
C ALA A 45 -6.31 2.10 -24.53
N ASP A 46 -5.82 1.96 -25.77
CA ASP A 46 -4.53 1.32 -26.08
C ASP A 46 -3.34 2.05 -25.42
N SER A 47 -3.41 3.39 -25.40
CA SER A 47 -2.41 4.23 -24.75
C SER A 47 -2.41 4.03 -23.22
N ILE A 48 -3.60 3.98 -22.61
CA ILE A 48 -3.75 3.70 -21.18
C ILE A 48 -3.27 2.28 -20.86
N HIS A 49 -3.61 1.29 -21.69
CA HIS A 49 -3.20 -0.11 -21.52
C HIS A 49 -1.68 -0.26 -21.49
N THR A 50 -1.00 0.38 -22.44
CA THR A 50 0.47 0.34 -22.49
C THR A 50 1.06 1.00 -21.24
N GLY A 51 0.50 2.13 -20.80
CA GLY A 51 0.91 2.81 -19.59
C GLY A 51 0.71 1.97 -18.32
N THR A 52 -0.43 1.29 -18.17
CA THR A 52 -0.71 0.42 -17.02
C THR A 52 0.21 -0.81 -17.00
N LEU A 53 0.56 -1.36 -18.16
CA LEU A 53 1.51 -2.46 -18.28
C LEU A 53 2.90 -2.04 -17.77
N VAL A 54 3.40 -0.88 -18.20
CA VAL A 54 4.67 -0.34 -17.72
C VAL A 54 4.63 -0.09 -16.21
N LEU A 55 3.55 0.49 -15.71
CA LEU A 55 3.37 0.78 -14.28
C LEU A 55 3.33 -0.51 -13.45
N ALA A 56 2.65 -1.54 -13.93
CA ALA A 56 2.59 -2.85 -13.30
C ALA A 56 3.98 -3.52 -13.26
N MET A 57 4.76 -3.42 -14.34
CA MET A 57 6.15 -3.91 -14.35
C MET A 57 7.02 -3.19 -13.30
N VAL A 58 6.88 -1.87 -13.17
CA VAL A 58 7.58 -1.10 -12.13
C VAL A 58 7.21 -1.59 -10.73
N ALA A 59 5.92 -1.83 -10.46
CA ALA A 59 5.46 -2.34 -9.18
C ALA A 59 6.09 -3.71 -8.85
N VAL A 60 6.14 -4.62 -9.83
CA VAL A 60 6.77 -5.94 -9.68
C VAL A 60 8.26 -5.81 -9.41
N ILE A 61 8.99 -5.03 -10.21
CA ILE A 61 10.44 -4.81 -10.05
C ILE A 61 10.78 -4.21 -8.68
N LEU A 62 9.88 -3.38 -8.13
CA LEU A 62 10.10 -2.71 -6.86
C LEU A 62 10.02 -3.68 -5.66
N VAL A 63 9.14 -4.68 -5.71
CA VAL A 63 8.89 -5.64 -4.61
C VAL A 63 9.65 -6.95 -4.76
N LEU A 64 9.68 -7.52 -5.97
CA LEU A 64 10.24 -8.84 -6.27
C LEU A 64 11.67 -9.06 -5.74
N PRO A 65 12.66 -8.16 -5.95
CA PRO A 65 14.03 -8.41 -5.49
C PRO A 65 14.16 -8.40 -3.97
N MET A 66 13.35 -7.61 -3.25
CA MET A 66 13.36 -7.67 -1.78
C MET A 66 12.65 -8.92 -1.29
N PHE A 67 11.51 -9.29 -1.88
CA PHE A 67 10.78 -10.49 -1.49
C PHE A 67 11.63 -11.76 -1.66
N LEU A 68 12.34 -11.87 -2.80
CA LEU A 68 13.30 -12.95 -3.04
C LEU A 68 14.42 -12.97 -1.99
N ARG A 69 14.97 -11.80 -1.63
CA ARG A 69 15.96 -11.71 -0.55
C ARG A 69 15.39 -12.21 0.78
N THR A 70 14.18 -11.81 1.16
CA THR A 70 13.54 -12.26 2.41
C THR A 70 13.38 -13.78 2.43
N ILE A 71 12.93 -14.38 1.33
CA ILE A 71 12.79 -15.85 1.22
C ILE A 71 14.16 -16.53 1.34
N LEU A 72 15.15 -16.05 0.59
CA LEU A 72 16.52 -16.59 0.64
C LEU A 72 17.12 -16.51 2.05
N PHE A 73 16.92 -15.38 2.75
CA PHE A 73 17.35 -15.23 4.14
C PHE A 73 16.63 -16.19 5.08
N LYS A 74 15.32 -16.37 4.92
CA LYS A 74 14.51 -17.29 5.74
C LYS A 74 14.88 -18.76 5.53
N ILE A 75 15.23 -19.14 4.30
CA ILE A 75 15.70 -20.50 3.97
C ILE A 75 17.11 -20.73 4.53
N ARG A 76 18.00 -19.73 4.45
CA ARG A 76 19.40 -19.86 4.87
C ARG A 76 19.60 -19.76 6.38
N ASN A 77 18.84 -18.92 7.08
CA ASN A 77 18.90 -18.76 8.54
C ASN A 77 17.65 -19.37 9.18
N ARG A 78 17.72 -20.67 9.50
CA ARG A 78 16.66 -21.41 10.23
C ARG A 78 16.49 -21.00 11.71
N SER A 79 17.19 -19.99 12.21
CA SER A 79 17.25 -19.70 13.65
C SER A 79 17.09 -18.24 14.04
N SER A 80 15.98 -18.02 14.73
CA SER A 80 15.73 -17.13 15.87
C SER A 80 15.69 -15.60 15.68
N LYS A 81 14.61 -15.06 16.25
CA LYS A 81 14.35 -13.65 16.56
C LYS A 81 14.06 -12.75 15.37
N PHE A 82 13.05 -13.15 14.60
CA PHE A 82 12.15 -12.17 13.98
C PHE A 82 11.38 -11.51 15.12
N GLN A 83 11.90 -10.39 15.66
CA GLN A 83 11.14 -9.63 16.65
C GLN A 83 9.89 -9.07 15.95
N PRO A 84 8.68 -9.42 16.42
CA PRO A 84 7.42 -9.05 15.78
C PRO A 84 7.07 -7.56 15.95
N ASP A 85 7.74 -6.85 16.87
CA ASP A 85 7.41 -5.46 17.21
C ASP A 85 8.12 -4.46 16.28
N SER A 86 7.83 -4.52 14.98
CA SER A 86 8.09 -3.38 14.11
C SER A 86 6.85 -2.48 14.13
N PHE A 87 7.04 -1.23 14.55
CA PHE A 87 6.06 -0.14 14.43
C PHE A 87 5.38 -0.10 13.04
N VAL A 88 6.12 -0.48 11.98
CA VAL A 88 5.60 -0.52 10.61
C VAL A 88 4.67 -1.71 10.36
N ALA A 89 4.87 -2.84 11.06
CA ALA A 89 3.96 -3.98 11.00
C ALA A 89 2.61 -3.65 11.65
N ASP A 90 2.61 -2.93 12.77
CA ASP A 90 1.37 -2.46 13.41
C ASP A 90 0.65 -1.42 12.55
N ALA A 91 1.39 -0.47 11.96
CA ALA A 91 0.83 0.48 11.00
C ALA A 91 0.22 -0.22 9.78
N TYR A 92 0.85 -1.30 9.28
CA TYR A 92 0.31 -2.13 8.20
C TYR A 92 -1.01 -2.80 8.61
N ARG A 93 -1.06 -3.38 9.81
CA ARG A 93 -2.27 -4.04 10.32
C ARG A 93 -3.42 -3.03 10.51
N GLN A 94 -3.16 -1.89 11.13
CA GLN A 94 -4.16 -0.84 11.31
C GLN A 94 -4.65 -0.28 9.96
N ALA A 95 -3.75 -0.12 8.98
CA ALA A 95 -4.12 0.29 7.64
C ALA A 95 -5.06 -0.73 6.97
N ALA A 96 -4.77 -2.03 7.13
CA ALA A 96 -5.61 -3.11 6.61
C ALA A 96 -7.01 -3.14 7.24
N GLU A 97 -7.10 -2.96 8.55
CA GLU A 97 -8.38 -2.89 9.27
C GLU A 97 -9.22 -1.67 8.81
N ARG A 98 -8.59 -0.50 8.67
CA ARG A 98 -9.25 0.72 8.17
C ARG A 98 -9.71 0.59 6.72
N SER A 99 -8.85 0.06 5.85
CA SER A 99 -9.19 -0.12 4.43
C SER A 99 -10.32 -1.12 4.24
N PHE A 100 -10.37 -2.17 5.06
CA PHE A 100 -11.46 -3.15 5.02
C PHE A 100 -12.82 -2.51 5.35
N GLY A 101 -12.89 -1.70 6.42
CA GLY A 101 -14.11 -0.98 6.77
C GLY A 101 -14.58 -0.02 5.67
N LEU A 102 -13.66 0.75 5.08
CA LEU A 102 -13.98 1.66 3.97
C LEU A 102 -14.40 0.90 2.69
N THR A 103 -13.81 -0.27 2.44
CA THR A 103 -14.20 -1.12 1.30
C THR A 103 -15.64 -1.59 1.43
N PHE A 104 -16.09 -1.95 2.64
CA PHE A 104 -17.48 -2.32 2.87
C PHE A 104 -18.46 -1.17 2.64
N ILE A 105 -18.11 0.03 3.12
CA ILE A 105 -18.93 1.23 2.88
C ILE A 105 -19.02 1.49 1.38
N PHE A 106 -17.91 1.39 0.65
CA PHE A 106 -17.89 1.56 -0.80
C PHE A 106 -18.73 0.50 -1.53
N LEU A 107 -18.65 -0.78 -1.13
CA LEU A 107 -19.48 -1.83 -1.69
C LEU A 107 -20.97 -1.57 -1.48
N ALA A 108 -21.38 -1.09 -0.30
CA ALA A 108 -22.76 -0.71 -0.04
C ALA A 108 -23.22 0.45 -0.94
N LEU A 109 -22.35 1.44 -1.18
CA LEU A 109 -22.63 2.52 -2.12
C LEU A 109 -22.73 2.01 -3.56
N LEU A 110 -21.84 1.09 -3.96
CA LEU A 110 -21.83 0.50 -5.29
C LEU A 110 -23.09 -0.33 -5.54
N ASP A 111 -23.55 -1.11 -4.56
CA ASP A 111 -24.82 -1.84 -4.62
C ASP A 111 -26.02 -0.89 -4.75
N LEU A 112 -26.06 0.18 -3.96
CA LEU A 112 -27.09 1.21 -4.09
C LEU A 112 -27.08 1.84 -5.50
N TRP A 113 -25.90 2.07 -6.06
CA TRP A 113 -25.76 2.67 -7.38
C TRP A 113 -26.15 1.70 -8.50
N ALA A 114 -25.71 0.44 -8.42
CA ALA A 114 -26.02 -0.61 -9.39
C ALA A 114 -27.53 -0.90 -9.47
N ASN A 115 -28.27 -0.76 -8.36
CA ASN A 115 -29.72 -0.95 -8.33
C ASN A 115 -30.52 0.26 -8.84
N ASN A 116 -29.91 1.44 -9.00
CA ASN A 116 -30.58 2.67 -9.44
C ASN A 116 -30.22 3.11 -10.88
N GLU A 117 -29.18 2.53 -11.47
CA GLU A 117 -28.76 2.82 -12.84
C GLU A 117 -29.54 1.97 -13.87
N PRO A 118 -30.02 2.57 -14.98
CA PRO A 118 -30.76 1.85 -16.02
C PRO A 118 -29.88 0.95 -16.89
N ALA A 119 -28.56 1.13 -16.87
CA ALA A 119 -27.62 0.31 -17.63
C ALA A 119 -26.97 -0.77 -16.74
N PRO A 120 -26.85 -2.02 -17.21
CA PRO A 120 -26.21 -3.08 -16.44
C PRO A 120 -24.73 -2.73 -16.20
N PHE A 121 -24.40 -2.50 -14.94
CA PHE A 121 -23.03 -2.25 -14.52
C PHE A 121 -22.21 -3.55 -14.63
N SER A 122 -21.15 -3.55 -15.43
CA SER A 122 -20.32 -4.74 -15.63
C SER A 122 -19.65 -5.17 -14.33
N ALA A 123 -19.71 -6.47 -14.02
CA ALA A 123 -19.03 -7.03 -12.86
C ALA A 123 -17.52 -6.77 -12.88
N SER A 124 -16.91 -6.69 -14.08
CA SER A 124 -15.50 -6.32 -14.25
C SER A 124 -15.21 -4.93 -13.68
N ILE A 125 -16.04 -3.94 -14.01
CA ILE A 125 -15.90 -2.57 -13.50
C ILE A 125 -16.04 -2.56 -11.99
N ALA A 126 -17.06 -3.23 -11.45
CA ALA A 126 -17.32 -3.26 -10.01
C ALA A 126 -16.14 -3.85 -9.22
N ILE A 127 -15.60 -4.97 -9.71
CA ILE A 127 -14.44 -5.64 -9.08
C ILE A 127 -13.21 -4.75 -9.17
N ASN A 128 -12.88 -4.22 -10.35
CA ASN A 128 -11.69 -3.39 -10.54
C ASN A 128 -11.78 -2.08 -9.74
N ALA A 129 -12.95 -1.44 -9.69
CA ALA A 129 -13.18 -0.23 -8.89
C ALA A 129 -13.05 -0.52 -7.39
N THR A 130 -13.65 -1.61 -6.91
CA THR A 130 -13.58 -1.99 -5.49
C THR A 130 -12.15 -2.32 -5.07
N LEU A 131 -11.43 -3.13 -5.87
CA LEU A 131 -10.04 -3.46 -5.60
C LEU A 131 -9.15 -2.21 -5.66
N SER A 132 -9.33 -1.37 -6.67
CA SER A 132 -8.62 -0.10 -6.80
C SER A 132 -8.78 0.76 -5.55
N LEU A 133 -10.01 0.98 -5.12
CA LEU A 133 -10.34 1.82 -3.97
C LEU A 133 -9.86 1.21 -2.65
N SER A 134 -10.01 -0.10 -2.47
CA SER A 134 -9.51 -0.82 -1.30
C SER A 134 -7.99 -0.68 -1.15
N LEU A 135 -7.26 -0.89 -2.25
CA LEU A 135 -5.80 -0.76 -2.31
C LEU A 135 -5.33 0.70 -2.15
N ALA A 136 -6.07 1.66 -2.72
CA ALA A 136 -5.81 3.08 -2.53
C ALA A 136 -5.92 3.46 -1.04
N PHE A 137 -7.04 3.12 -0.41
CA PHE A 137 -7.27 3.43 1.01
C PHE A 137 -6.29 2.73 1.92
N PHE A 138 -5.95 1.48 1.63
CA PHE A 138 -4.90 0.76 2.33
C PHE A 138 -3.58 1.54 2.27
N SER A 139 -3.12 1.87 1.07
CA SER A 139 -1.83 2.53 0.90
C SER A 139 -1.83 3.94 1.50
N LEU A 140 -2.90 4.71 1.34
CA LEU A 140 -3.04 6.06 1.91
C LEU A 140 -3.03 6.00 3.44
N SER A 141 -3.80 5.08 4.02
CA SER A 141 -3.85 4.88 5.48
C SER A 141 -2.49 4.47 6.03
N PHE A 142 -1.79 3.57 5.32
CA PHE A 142 -0.44 3.17 5.68
C PHE A 142 0.51 4.36 5.68
N PHE A 143 0.58 5.14 4.58
CA PHE A 143 1.44 6.31 4.50
C PHE A 143 1.10 7.39 5.53
N TYR A 144 -0.18 7.55 5.85
CA TYR A 144 -0.61 8.44 6.91
C TYR A 144 -0.11 7.99 8.28
N LEU A 145 -0.22 6.70 8.60
CA LEU A 145 0.23 6.12 9.87
C LEU A 145 1.75 6.12 10.05
N ILE A 146 2.52 5.98 8.97
CA ILE A 146 3.99 5.98 9.04
C ILE A 146 4.62 7.37 8.83
N ARG A 147 3.81 8.41 8.63
CA ARG A 147 4.30 9.78 8.49
C ARG A 147 4.87 10.24 9.83
N PRO A 148 6.14 10.69 9.89
CA PRO A 148 6.64 11.32 11.11
C PRO A 148 5.80 12.56 11.37
N VAL A 149 5.18 12.64 12.56
CA VAL A 149 4.46 13.82 13.00
C VAL A 149 5.49 14.94 13.12
N ALA A 150 5.50 15.85 12.14
CA ALA A 150 6.26 17.08 12.23
C ALA A 150 5.54 17.96 13.27
N GLY A 151 5.96 17.86 14.54
CA GLY A 151 5.36 18.63 15.63
C GLY A 151 5.41 17.99 17.02
N GLU A 152 5.92 16.78 17.19
CA GLU A 152 6.35 16.30 18.52
C GLU A 152 7.84 16.68 18.69
N GLU A 153 8.10 17.99 18.75
CA GLU A 153 9.29 18.49 19.42
C GLU A 153 9.03 18.35 20.92
N ASP A 154 9.98 17.70 21.59
CA ASP A 154 10.14 17.55 23.03
C ASP A 154 9.68 18.81 23.82
N ASP A 155 8.49 18.76 24.42
CA ASP A 155 7.96 19.86 25.25
C ASP A 155 7.67 19.40 26.69
N ASP A 156 8.39 18.39 27.21
CA ASP A 156 8.14 17.85 28.55
C ASP A 156 9.39 17.32 29.28
N PHE A 157 10.54 17.98 29.19
CA PHE A 157 11.65 17.81 30.16
C PHE A 157 12.53 19.07 30.20
N ASP A 158 12.15 20.06 31.02
CA ASP A 158 13.08 20.97 31.75
C ASP A 158 12.33 22.03 32.58
N THR A 159 11.47 21.60 33.50
CA THR A 159 11.08 22.42 34.67
C THR A 159 11.31 21.66 35.96
N GLU A 160 12.55 21.23 36.19
CA GLU A 160 13.10 20.97 37.53
C GLU A 160 14.49 21.59 37.65
N GLN A 161 14.59 22.90 37.45
CA GLN A 161 15.61 23.72 38.10
C GLN A 161 15.21 25.19 38.01
N ASP A 162 14.68 25.72 39.13
CA ASP A 162 14.99 27.04 39.69
C ASP A 162 13.89 27.49 40.67
N ALA A 163 14.09 27.17 41.96
CA ALA A 163 13.98 28.06 43.13
C ALA A 163 13.96 27.26 44.44
#